data_AF-A0A649UV29-F1
#
_entry.id   AF-A0A649UV29-F1
#
_cell.length_a   1.000
_cell.length_b   1.000
_cell.length_c   1.000
_cell.angle_alpha   90.00
_cell.angle_beta   90.00
_cell.angle_gamma   90.00
#
_symmetry.space_group_name_H-M   'P 1'
#
loop_
_entity.id
_entity.type
_entity.pdbx_description
1 polymer ?
#
loop_
_entity_poly.entity_id
_entity_poly.type
_entity_poly.pdbx_seq_one_letter_code
_entity_poly.pdbx_strand_id
1 'polypeptide(L)'
;PPVLNATYGPFSVEQPIPLDLMLTSASFGFTNKFTFNWKLKSHIINSSIYSNKPKIQTLFYIAGKDWDDYDPEEMLPCVKMFAFLESREVVASCRLTGHLGLCVVELELSPSWFSSP
;
A
#
# COMPACT_ATOMS: atom_id res chain seq x y z
N PRO A 1 1.76 -26.00 6.95
CA PRO A 1 0.56 -25.14 6.74
C PRO A 1 -0.66 -25.90 7.31
N PRO A 2 -1.68 -25.22 7.86
CA PRO A 2 -2.89 -25.93 8.30
C PRO A 2 -3.58 -26.57 7.09
N VAL A 3 -4.24 -27.68 7.35
CA VAL A 3 -4.91 -28.50 6.34
C VAL A 3 -6.40 -28.52 6.67
N LEU A 4 -7.23 -28.23 5.68
CA LEU A 4 -8.68 -28.36 5.78
C LEU A 4 -9.05 -29.80 5.44
N ASN A 5 -9.75 -30.46 6.36
CA ASN A 5 -10.33 -31.78 6.10
C ASN A 5 -11.83 -31.64 5.87
N ALA A 6 -12.32 -32.17 4.75
CA ALA A 6 -13.74 -32.24 4.43
C ALA A 6 -14.15 -33.70 4.21
N THR A 7 -15.19 -34.14 4.93
CA THR A 7 -15.72 -35.50 4.86
C THR A 7 -17.17 -35.49 4.40
N TYR A 8 -17.49 -36.41 3.49
CA TYR A 8 -18.85 -36.65 3.03
C TYR A 8 -19.11 -38.16 2.99
N GLY A 9 -19.70 -38.68 4.07
CA GLY A 9 -19.92 -40.12 4.24
C GLY A 9 -18.59 -40.90 4.23
N PRO A 10 -18.41 -41.89 3.33
CA PRO A 10 -17.16 -42.66 3.25
C PRO A 10 -16.02 -41.92 2.52
N PHE A 11 -16.27 -40.73 1.99
CA PHE A 11 -15.27 -39.96 1.27
C PHE A 11 -14.65 -38.88 2.17
N SER A 12 -13.32 -38.79 2.15
CA SER A 12 -12.55 -37.76 2.85
C SER A 12 -11.57 -37.11 1.88
N VAL A 13 -11.46 -35.78 1.93
CA VAL A 13 -10.43 -35.03 1.22
C VAL A 13 -9.72 -34.10 2.18
N GLU A 14 -8.40 -34.05 2.05
CA GLU A 14 -7.55 -33.12 2.76
C GLU A 14 -6.97 -32.13 1.76
N GLN A 15 -7.17 -30.83 2.03
CA GLN A 15 -6.66 -29.76 1.19
C GLN A 15 -5.81 -28.83 2.04
N PRO A 16 -4.51 -28.61 1.70
CA PRO A 16 -3.72 -27.58 2.36
C PRO A 16 -4.39 -26.22 2.18
N ILE A 17 -4.53 -25.46 3.25
CA ILE A 17 -5.12 -24.13 3.19
C ILE A 17 -4.13 -23.20 2.47
N PRO A 18 -4.52 -22.57 1.35
CA PRO A 18 -3.71 -21.54 0.69
C PRO A 18 -3.36 -20.44 1.69
N LEU A 19 -2.09 -20.01 1.71
CA LEU A 19 -1.63 -18.95 2.62
C LEU A 19 -2.45 -17.65 2.47
N ASP A 20 -2.98 -17.41 1.28
CA ASP A 20 -3.81 -16.26 0.90
C ASP A 20 -5.10 -16.17 1.73
N LEU A 21 -5.66 -17.31 2.14
CA LEU A 21 -6.86 -17.38 2.98
C LEU A 21 -6.53 -17.27 4.48
N MET A 22 -5.27 -17.48 4.86
CA MET A 22 -4.82 -17.37 6.24
C MET A 22 -4.47 -15.94 6.65
N LEU A 23 -4.12 -15.09 5.69
CA LEU A 23 -3.85 -13.69 5.94
C LEU A 23 -5.14 -12.91 5.76
N THR A 24 -5.69 -12.40 6.86
CA THR A 24 -6.81 -11.44 6.88
C THR A 24 -6.56 -10.35 5.83
N SER A 25 -7.25 -10.46 4.69
CA SER A 25 -7.40 -9.44 3.66
C SER A 25 -6.19 -8.51 3.50
N ALA A 26 -5.14 -8.95 2.82
CA ALA A 26 -4.32 -7.96 2.13
C ALA A 26 -5.26 -7.27 1.13
N SER A 27 -5.62 -6.01 1.37
CA SER A 27 -6.63 -5.23 0.62
C SER A 27 -6.31 -4.99 -0.86
N PHE A 28 -5.36 -5.73 -1.42
CA PHE A 28 -4.93 -5.67 -2.80
C PHE A 28 -5.32 -6.99 -3.47
N GLY A 29 -6.27 -6.93 -4.40
CA GLY A 29 -6.81 -8.08 -5.14
C GLY A 29 -5.83 -8.75 -6.13
N PHE A 30 -4.55 -8.78 -5.79
CA PHE A 30 -3.46 -9.32 -6.61
C PHE A 30 -2.75 -10.44 -5.85
N THR A 31 -3.50 -11.48 -5.47
CA THR A 31 -3.00 -12.52 -4.56
C THR A 31 -2.06 -13.53 -5.22
N ASN A 32 -2.01 -13.63 -6.56
CA ASN A 32 -1.20 -14.67 -7.21
C ASN A 32 0.15 -14.18 -7.80
N LYS A 33 0.47 -12.87 -7.72
CA LYS A 33 1.68 -12.29 -8.34
C LYS A 33 2.64 -11.62 -7.37
N PHE A 34 2.29 -11.54 -6.09
CA PHE A 34 3.11 -10.90 -5.08
C PHE A 34 3.56 -11.89 -4.02
N THR A 35 4.88 -12.05 -3.85
CA THR A 35 5.46 -12.80 -2.73
C THR A 35 5.05 -12.12 -1.41
N PHE A 36 4.35 -12.88 -0.56
CA PHE A 36 3.58 -12.43 0.61
C PHE A 36 4.34 -11.76 1.78
N ASN A 37 5.56 -11.24 1.56
CA ASN A 37 6.44 -10.70 2.61
C ASN A 37 6.76 -9.21 2.48
N TRP A 38 6.23 -8.52 1.47
CA TRP A 38 6.48 -7.08 1.29
C TRP A 38 5.50 -6.20 2.11
N LYS A 39 5.95 -5.02 2.51
CA LYS A 39 5.20 -4.02 3.28
C LYS A 39 5.33 -2.64 2.63
N LEU A 40 4.22 -1.94 2.44
CA LEU A 40 4.24 -0.53 2.06
C LEU A 40 4.67 0.32 3.26
N LYS A 41 5.70 1.15 3.07
CA LYS A 41 6.17 2.13 4.05
C LYS A 41 6.08 3.54 3.48
N SER A 42 5.99 4.51 4.38
CA SER A 42 5.95 5.94 4.04
C SER A 42 6.95 6.73 4.88
N HIS A 43 7.50 7.78 4.31
CA HIS A 43 8.39 8.71 4.99
C HIS A 43 8.08 10.14 4.55
N ILE A 44 7.73 11.00 5.50
CA ILE A 44 7.47 12.42 5.25
C ILE A 44 8.82 13.10 5.02
N ILE A 45 9.03 13.66 3.83
CA ILE A 45 10.31 14.28 3.44
C ILE A 45 10.53 15.58 4.20
N ASN A 46 9.47 16.37 4.36
CA ASN A 46 9.53 17.64 5.07
C ASN A 46 8.37 17.72 6.07
N SER A 47 8.71 17.82 7.36
CA SER A 47 7.74 17.85 8.46
C SER A 47 7.10 19.23 8.66
N SER A 48 7.68 20.29 8.09
CA SER A 48 7.18 21.66 8.22
C SER A 48 6.56 22.16 6.93
N ILE A 49 5.36 22.74 7.05
CA ILE A 49 4.60 23.31 5.93
C ILE A 49 4.49 24.81 6.17
N TYR A 50 4.85 25.61 5.16
CA TYR A 50 4.80 27.06 5.23
C TYR A 50 3.76 27.61 4.26
N SER A 51 3.14 28.75 4.58
CA SER A 51 2.11 29.34 3.71
C SER A 51 2.62 29.74 2.32
N ASN A 52 3.91 30.04 2.17
CA ASN A 52 4.53 30.35 0.88
C ASN A 52 4.90 29.09 0.06
N LYS A 53 4.90 27.91 0.69
CA LYS A 53 5.16 26.62 0.05
C LYS A 53 4.29 25.55 0.74
N PRO A 54 2.97 25.55 0.49
CA PRO A 54 2.01 24.71 1.20
C PRO A 54 1.97 23.28 0.63
N LYS A 55 3.15 22.65 0.51
CA LYS A 55 3.33 21.35 -0.14
C LYS A 55 3.83 20.32 0.85
N ILE A 56 3.11 19.19 0.91
CA ILE A 56 3.54 18.00 1.65
C ILE A 56 4.12 17.03 0.65
N GLN A 57 5.33 16.54 0.93
CA GLN A 57 5.99 15.53 0.12
C GLN A 57 6.24 14.29 0.97
N THR A 58 5.71 13.15 0.52
CA THR A 58 5.85 11.87 1.21
C THR A 58 6.41 10.83 0.24
N LEU A 59 7.54 10.22 0.62
CA LEU A 59 8.13 9.08 -0.06
C LEU A 59 7.40 7.80 0.38
N PHE A 60 6.82 7.09 -0.58
CA PHE A 60 6.30 5.74 -0.41
C PHE A 60 7.26 4.73 -1.02
N TYR A 61 7.48 3.62 -0.33
CA TYR A 61 8.37 2.55 -0.77
C TYR A 61 7.93 1.18 -0.27
N ILE A 62 8.32 0.15 -1.01
CA ILE A 62 8.12 -1.25 -0.62
C ILE A 62 9.32 -1.74 0.18
N ALA A 63 9.09 -2.40 1.32
CA ALA A 63 10.12 -3.03 2.15
C ALA A 63 9.83 -4.52 2.35
N GLY A 64 10.84 -5.36 2.51
CA GLY A 64 10.65 -6.81 2.75
C GLY A 64 10.32 -7.64 1.49
N LYS A 65 10.37 -7.02 0.31
CA LYS A 65 10.41 -7.73 -0.97
C LYS A 65 11.79 -8.37 -1.13
N ASP A 66 11.84 -9.63 -1.54
CA ASP A 66 13.09 -10.25 -2.02
C ASP A 66 13.43 -9.60 -3.38
N TRP A 67 14.54 -8.87 -3.44
CA TRP A 67 14.87 -7.99 -4.56
C TRP A 67 15.46 -8.74 -5.76
N ASP A 68 15.80 -10.02 -5.59
CA ASP A 68 16.55 -10.79 -6.60
C ASP A 68 15.67 -11.56 -7.60
N ASP A 69 14.34 -11.70 -7.38
CA ASP A 69 13.60 -12.76 -8.09
C ASP A 69 12.42 -12.38 -9.00
N TYR A 70 12.12 -11.11 -9.27
CA TYR A 70 10.97 -10.78 -10.14
C TYR A 70 11.13 -9.49 -10.93
N ASP A 71 10.75 -9.52 -12.21
CA ASP A 71 10.52 -8.32 -13.03
C ASP A 71 9.41 -7.48 -12.36
N PRO A 72 9.76 -6.33 -11.76
CA PRO A 72 8.90 -5.62 -10.81
C PRO A 72 7.86 -4.74 -11.50
N GLU A 73 7.91 -4.60 -12.83
CA GLU A 73 6.99 -3.69 -13.54
C GLU A 73 5.55 -4.19 -13.59
N GLU A 74 5.32 -5.50 -13.42
CA GLU A 74 4.04 -6.05 -13.86
C GLU A 74 2.83 -5.54 -13.07
N MET A 75 2.91 -5.21 -11.77
CA MET A 75 1.71 -4.80 -10.99
C MET A 75 1.92 -3.88 -9.78
N LEU A 76 2.90 -2.96 -9.78
CA LEU A 76 3.10 -2.06 -8.61
C LEU A 76 1.82 -1.24 -8.27
N PRO A 77 1.41 -1.18 -6.97
CA PRO A 77 0.15 -0.57 -6.58
C PRO A 77 0.17 0.96 -6.75
N CYS A 78 -1.02 1.53 -6.93
CA CYS A 78 -1.23 2.96 -6.80
C CYS A 78 -1.39 3.30 -5.32
N VAL A 79 -0.62 4.26 -4.83
CA VAL A 79 -0.72 4.81 -3.47
C VAL A 79 -1.53 6.10 -3.51
N LYS A 80 -2.36 6.30 -2.49
CA LYS A 80 -3.21 7.47 -2.34
C LYS A 80 -2.97 8.09 -0.96
N MET A 81 -2.60 9.35 -0.96
CA MET A 81 -2.35 10.16 0.22
C MET A 81 -3.56 11.07 0.44
N PHE A 82 -4.00 11.11 1.68
CA PHE A 82 -5.10 11.96 2.12
C PHE A 82 -4.59 12.90 3.21
N ALA A 83 -5.00 14.15 3.14
CA ALA A 83 -4.85 15.13 4.20
C ALA A 83 -6.24 15.61 4.61
N PHE A 84 -6.49 15.67 5.92
CA PHE A 84 -7.75 16.14 6.49
C PHE A 84 -7.50 17.30 7.45
N LEU A 85 -8.29 18.36 7.33
CA LEU A 85 -8.35 19.47 8.28
C LEU A 85 -9.81 19.87 8.47
N GLU A 86 -10.37 19.57 9.64
CA GLU A 86 -11.80 19.75 9.94
C GLU A 86 -12.70 19.07 8.88
N SER A 87 -13.42 19.85 8.07
CA SER A 87 -14.28 19.35 6.97
C SER A 87 -13.61 19.39 5.60
N ARG A 88 -12.30 19.69 5.53
CA ARG A 88 -11.55 19.85 4.29
C ARG A 88 -10.69 18.61 4.06
N GLU A 89 -10.78 18.08 2.85
CA GLU A 89 -10.00 16.93 2.40
C GLU A 89 -9.23 17.33 1.14
N VAL A 90 -7.95 16.98 1.11
CA VAL A 90 -7.13 17.05 -0.10
C VAL A 90 -6.49 15.70 -0.34
N VAL A 91 -6.43 15.31 -1.61
CA VAL A 91 -6.01 13.98 -2.02
C VAL A 91 -4.99 14.09 -3.14
N ALA A 92 -3.92 13.30 -3.03
CA ALA A 92 -2.94 13.11 -4.08
C ALA A 92 -2.63 11.63 -4.22
N SER A 93 -2.20 11.19 -5.40
CA SER A 93 -1.88 9.79 -5.65
C SER A 93 -0.67 9.66 -6.55
N CYS A 94 0.03 8.55 -6.43
CA CYS A 94 1.03 8.18 -7.40
C CYS A 94 1.17 6.67 -7.50
N ARG A 95 1.71 6.20 -8.62
CA ARG A 95 2.00 4.78 -8.83
C ARG A 95 3.43 4.51 -8.42
N LEU A 96 3.66 3.45 -7.65
CA LEU A 96 5.02 2.99 -7.36
C LEU A 96 5.67 2.55 -8.67
N THR A 97 6.93 2.93 -8.87
CA THR A 97 7.66 2.65 -10.12
C THR A 97 9.05 2.09 -9.85
N GLY A 98 9.57 1.37 -10.85
CA GLY A 98 10.94 0.84 -10.88
C GLY A 98 11.16 -0.34 -9.93
N HIS A 99 12.39 -0.86 -9.97
CA HIS A 99 12.76 -2.06 -9.23
C HIS A 99 12.63 -1.92 -7.72
N LEU A 100 12.87 -0.71 -7.22
CA LEU A 100 12.79 -0.38 -5.81
C LEU A 100 11.35 -0.09 -5.32
N GLY A 101 10.36 -0.08 -6.23
CA GLY A 101 8.96 0.18 -5.88
C GLY A 101 8.79 1.48 -5.11
N LEU A 102 9.28 2.59 -5.66
CA LEU A 102 9.33 3.89 -5.02
C LEU A 102 8.36 4.87 -5.69
N CYS A 103 7.82 5.81 -4.91
CA CYS A 103 7.18 7.00 -5.44
C CYS A 103 7.13 8.13 -4.42
N VAL A 104 7.24 9.38 -4.88
CA VAL A 104 6.98 10.57 -4.06
C VAL A 104 5.61 11.13 -4.41
N VAL A 105 4.72 11.22 -3.42
CA VAL A 105 3.45 11.93 -3.56
C VAL A 105 3.65 13.37 -3.09
N GLU A 106 3.25 14.31 -3.94
CA GLU A 106 3.16 15.72 -3.59
C GLU A 106 1.69 16.10 -3.42
N LEU A 107 1.35 16.65 -2.25
CA LEU A 107 0.02 17.10 -1.90
C LEU A 107 0.06 18.60 -1.60
N GLU A 108 -0.70 19.38 -2.36
CA GLU A 108 -0.75 20.83 -2.24
C GLU A 108 -1.98 21.28 -1.46
N LEU A 109 -1.77 22.02 -0.37
CA LEU A 109 -2.84 22.52 0.47
C LEU A 109 -3.35 23.88 -0.05
N SER A 110 -4.67 24.04 -0.08
CA SER A 110 -5.30 25.34 -0.39
C SER A 110 -4.89 26.40 0.64
N PRO A 111 -4.70 27.68 0.25
CA PRO A 111 -4.40 28.76 1.19
C PRO A 111 -5.36 28.86 2.38
N SER A 112 -6.62 28.45 2.17
CA SER A 112 -7.63 28.40 3.22
C SER A 112 -7.20 27.56 4.44
N TRP A 113 -6.35 26.55 4.25
CA TRP A 113 -5.84 25.67 5.32
C TRP A 113 -4.96 26.39 6.34
N PHE A 114 -4.43 27.57 6.01
CA PHE A 114 -3.60 28.38 6.90
C PHE A 114 -4.37 29.52 7.57
N SER A 115 -5.64 29.67 7.24
CA SER A 115 -6.53 30.63 7.88
C SER A 115 -7.27 29.96 9.04
N SER A 116 -7.55 30.71 10.10
CA SER A 116 -8.49 30.27 11.14
C SER A 116 -9.84 29.94 10.49
N PRO A 117 -10.58 28.94 11.00
CA PRO A 117 -11.98 28.74 10.61
C PRO A 117 -12.81 30.02 10.81
#